data_AF-E8X217-F1
#
_entry.id   AF-E8X217-F1
#
_cell.length_a   1.000
_cell.length_b   1.000
_cell.length_c   1.000
_cell.angle_alpha   90.00
_cell.angle_beta   90.00
_cell.angle_gamma   90.00
#
_symmetry.space_group_name_H-M   'P 1'
#
loop_
_entity.id
_entity.type
_entity.pdbx_description
1 polymer ?
#
loop_
_entity_poly.entity_id
_entity_poly.type
_entity_poly.pdbx_seq_one_letter_code
_entity_poly.pdbx_strand_id
1 'polypeptide(L)'
;MRLTSKILLLAVALVAVVLAVRHGGIAMQASLPKDMPENAHFLQSGYDVNTNEAKGNWIACRVDSEQGVNWCRVTDAHGMVVYEGNYLPVDSSSPVPESELKIVADSPSKLWVNGPVESSPVPVIKLANGRLLVPSADRGPLAERWKIDPSEYDQIMDRNN
;
A
#
# COMPACT_ATOMS: atom_id res chain seq x y z
N MET A 1 -19.24 -13.77 50.27
CA MET A 1 -19.37 -12.50 49.51
C MET A 1 -18.12 -12.00 48.78
N ARG A 2 -16.89 -12.43 49.11
CA ARG A 2 -15.65 -11.93 48.47
C ARG A 2 -15.26 -12.64 47.16
N LEU A 3 -15.67 -13.89 46.95
CA LEU A 3 -15.26 -14.69 45.79
C LEU A 3 -16.03 -14.33 44.51
N THR A 4 -17.34 -14.09 44.62
CA THR A 4 -18.21 -13.68 43.51
C THR A 4 -17.82 -12.31 42.93
N SER A 5 -17.39 -11.38 43.79
CA SER A 5 -16.90 -10.06 43.37
C SER A 5 -15.58 -10.14 42.57
N LYS A 6 -14.65 -11.03 42.96
CA LYS A 6 -13.38 -11.23 42.23
C LYS A 6 -13.60 -11.87 40.85
N ILE A 7 -14.51 -12.84 40.77
CA ILE A 7 -14.88 -13.50 39.50
C ILE A 7 -15.56 -12.50 38.56
N LEU A 8 -16.45 -11.65 39.09
CA LEU A 8 -17.11 -10.60 38.30
C LEU A 8 -16.10 -9.58 37.75
N LEU A 9 -15.13 -9.13 38.56
CA LEU A 9 -14.08 -8.21 38.12
C LEU A 9 -13.19 -8.81 37.02
N LEU A 10 -12.80 -10.08 37.16
CA LEU A 10 -12.04 -10.80 36.13
C LEU A 10 -12.82 -10.93 34.82
N ALA A 11 -14.11 -11.27 34.90
CA ALA A 11 -14.95 -11.37 33.72
C ALA A 11 -15.10 -10.01 32.99
N VAL A 12 -15.32 -8.93 33.74
CA VAL A 12 -15.41 -7.57 33.18
C VAL A 12 -14.08 -7.14 32.53
N ALA A 13 -12.95 -7.40 33.19
CA ALA A 13 -11.63 -7.10 32.65
C ALA A 13 -11.35 -7.88 31.36
N LEU A 14 -11.71 -9.16 31.32
CA LEU A 14 -11.54 -10.00 30.13
C LEU A 14 -12.39 -9.49 28.95
N VAL A 15 -13.65 -9.13 29.20
CA VAL A 15 -14.54 -8.55 28.19
C VAL A 15 -14.00 -7.22 27.67
N ALA A 16 -13.51 -6.36 28.56
CA ALA A 16 -12.89 -5.08 28.16
C ALA A 16 -11.65 -5.29 27.28
N VAL A 17 -10.78 -6.26 27.61
CA VAL A 17 -9.61 -6.62 26.79
C VAL A 17 -10.05 -7.15 25.42
N VAL A 18 -11.03 -8.05 25.36
CA VAL A 18 -11.54 -8.58 24.09
C VAL A 18 -12.11 -7.48 23.21
N LEU A 19 -12.88 -6.55 23.80
CA LEU A 19 -13.42 -5.40 23.07
C LEU A 19 -12.32 -4.44 22.61
N ALA A 20 -11.32 -4.15 23.44
CA ALA A 20 -10.19 -3.31 23.06
C ALA A 20 -9.34 -3.94 21.94
N VAL A 21 -9.12 -5.25 21.97
CA VAL A 21 -8.39 -5.97 20.92
C VAL A 21 -9.20 -6.04 19.62
N ARG A 22 -10.52 -6.29 19.70
CA ARG A 22 -11.37 -6.39 18.50
C ARG A 22 -11.68 -5.06 17.85
N HIS A 23 -11.87 -4.00 18.63
CA HIS A 23 -12.25 -2.68 18.12
C HIS A 23 -11.08 -1.70 18.02
N GLY A 24 -9.96 -1.95 18.72
CA GLY A 24 -8.75 -1.14 18.61
C GLY A 24 -8.21 -1.09 17.18
N GLY A 25 -8.32 -2.19 16.42
CA GLY A 25 -7.86 -2.24 15.03
C GLY A 25 -8.62 -1.31 14.08
N ILE A 26 -9.89 -0.98 14.36
CA ILE A 26 -10.70 -0.07 13.51
C ILE A 26 -10.34 1.38 13.77
N ALA A 27 -10.04 1.74 15.02
CA ALA A 27 -9.58 3.08 15.39
C ALA A 27 -8.13 3.37 14.93
N MET A 28 -7.37 2.34 14.56
CA MET A 28 -5.98 2.44 14.11
C MET A 28 -5.82 2.51 12.59
N GLN A 29 -6.91 2.60 11.82
CA GLN A 29 -6.86 2.77 10.37
C GLN A 29 -6.86 4.25 10.00
N ALA A 30 -6.04 4.63 9.01
CA ALA A 30 -6.09 5.98 8.47
C ALA A 30 -7.47 6.25 7.85
N SER A 31 -7.92 7.50 7.90
CA SER A 31 -9.09 7.93 7.14
C SER A 31 -8.70 8.16 5.68
N LEU A 32 -9.58 7.80 4.74
CA LEU A 32 -9.38 8.08 3.33
C LEU A 32 -9.31 9.61 3.11
N PRO A 33 -8.22 10.16 2.52
CA PRO A 33 -8.13 11.57 2.21
C PRO A 33 -9.20 11.98 1.20
N LYS A 34 -9.73 13.21 1.33
CA LYS A 34 -10.86 13.70 0.50
C LYS A 34 -10.56 13.69 -1.01
N ASP A 35 -9.30 13.91 -1.38
CA ASP A 35 -8.86 13.99 -2.77
C ASP A 35 -8.35 12.65 -3.33
N MET A 36 -8.54 11.56 -2.58
CA MET A 36 -8.21 10.21 -3.02
C MET A 36 -9.44 9.49 -3.60
N PRO A 37 -9.28 8.73 -4.69
CA PRO A 37 -10.33 7.84 -5.19
C PRO A 37 -10.85 6.86 -4.13
N GLU A 38 -12.11 6.46 -4.23
CA GLU A 38 -12.75 5.52 -3.30
C GLU A 38 -12.12 4.11 -3.32
N ASN A 39 -11.47 3.74 -4.43
CA ASN A 39 -10.73 2.49 -4.56
C ASN A 39 -9.29 2.59 -4.03
N ALA A 40 -8.95 3.64 -3.27
CA ALA A 40 -7.63 3.76 -2.69
C ALA A 40 -7.39 2.69 -1.61
N HIS A 41 -6.17 2.18 -1.57
CA HIS A 41 -5.70 1.21 -0.59
C HIS A 41 -4.70 1.87 0.36
N PHE A 42 -4.92 1.71 1.67
CA PHE A 42 -3.95 2.17 2.67
C PHE A 42 -2.93 1.09 2.97
N LEU A 43 -1.66 1.43 2.77
CA LEU A 43 -0.51 0.62 3.11
C LEU A 43 0.11 1.12 4.41
N GLN A 44 -0.23 0.48 5.52
CA GLN A 44 0.22 0.88 6.86
C GLN A 44 1.68 0.49 7.10
N SER A 45 2.51 1.47 7.44
CA SER A 45 3.93 1.31 7.81
C SER A 45 4.21 1.42 9.30
N GLY A 46 3.23 1.86 10.09
CA GLY A 46 3.36 1.91 11.54
C GLY A 46 2.23 2.66 12.20
N TYR A 47 2.50 3.13 13.41
CA TYR A 47 1.56 3.89 14.22
C TYR A 47 2.32 4.93 15.04
N ASP A 48 1.84 6.17 15.06
CA ASP A 48 2.33 7.20 15.95
C ASP A 48 1.59 7.15 17.29
N VAL A 49 2.29 6.76 18.35
CA VAL A 49 1.70 6.67 19.69
C VAL A 49 1.45 8.04 20.32
N ASN A 50 2.13 9.10 19.87
CA ASN A 50 1.96 10.44 20.42
C ASN A 50 0.75 11.15 19.82
N THR A 51 0.54 11.00 18.51
CA THR A 51 -0.64 11.58 17.83
C THR A 51 -1.82 10.62 17.75
N ASN A 52 -1.62 9.34 18.08
CA ASN A 52 -2.63 8.29 17.97
C ASN A 52 -3.14 8.13 16.53
N GLU A 53 -2.20 8.09 15.56
CA GLU A 53 -2.49 8.05 14.13
C GLU A 53 -1.71 6.93 13.41
N ALA A 54 -2.30 6.35 12.37
CA ALA A 54 -1.61 5.39 11.52
C ALA A 54 -0.56 6.09 10.64
N LYS A 55 0.61 5.46 10.50
CA LYS A 55 1.61 5.85 9.50
C LYS A 55 1.51 4.93 8.30
N GLY A 56 1.66 5.48 7.09
CA GLY A 56 1.55 4.70 5.87
C GLY A 56 1.29 5.58 4.67
N ASN A 57 0.95 4.93 3.56
CA ASN A 57 0.65 5.59 2.31
C ASN A 57 -0.70 5.15 1.78
N TRP A 58 -1.50 6.09 1.27
CA TRP A 58 -2.64 5.75 0.43
C TRP A 58 -2.20 5.62 -1.01
N ILE A 59 -2.71 4.61 -1.71
CA ILE A 59 -2.36 4.31 -3.09
C ILE A 59 -3.66 4.16 -3.87
N ALA A 60 -3.81 4.89 -4.96
CA ALA A 60 -4.94 4.73 -5.88
C ALA A 60 -4.45 4.74 -7.31
N CYS A 61 -5.06 3.90 -8.14
CA CYS A 61 -4.82 3.88 -9.57
C CYS A 61 -6.16 3.85 -10.33
N ARG A 62 -6.15 4.38 -11.54
CA ARG A 62 -7.25 4.26 -12.52
C ARG A 62 -6.67 4.16 -13.94
N VAL A 63 -7.45 3.65 -14.88
CA VAL A 63 -7.08 3.74 -16.30
C VAL A 63 -7.22 5.18 -16.80
N ASP A 64 -6.17 5.71 -17.43
CA ASP A 64 -6.24 6.92 -18.26
C ASP A 64 -6.26 6.48 -19.74
N SER A 65 -7.46 6.43 -20.30
CA SER A 65 -7.67 5.95 -21.67
C SER A 65 -7.19 6.94 -22.73
N GLU A 66 -7.11 8.24 -22.39
CA GLU A 66 -6.65 9.27 -23.33
C GLU A 66 -5.14 9.16 -23.52
N GLN A 67 -4.41 8.92 -22.44
CA GLN A 67 -2.95 8.77 -22.47
C GLN A 67 -2.50 7.33 -22.72
N GLY A 68 -3.41 6.35 -22.63
CA GLY A 68 -3.07 4.93 -22.80
C GLY A 68 -2.18 4.39 -21.68
N VAL A 69 -2.40 4.84 -20.44
CA VAL A 69 -1.60 4.50 -19.25
C VAL A 69 -2.50 4.23 -18.04
N ASN A 70 -1.93 3.74 -16.94
CA ASN A 70 -2.59 3.82 -15.64
C ASN A 70 -2.14 5.11 -14.95
N TRP A 71 -3.06 5.97 -14.53
CA TRP A 71 -2.71 7.05 -13.60
C TRP A 71 -2.65 6.46 -12.20
N CYS A 72 -1.62 6.79 -11.42
CA CYS A 72 -1.56 6.42 -10.00
C CYS A 72 -1.12 7.61 -9.15
N ARG A 73 -1.68 7.67 -7.94
CA ARG A 73 -1.35 8.63 -6.88
C ARG A 73 -1.02 7.90 -5.59
N VAL A 74 0.05 8.35 -4.96
CA VAL A 74 0.51 7.92 -3.64
C VAL A 74 0.54 9.13 -2.73
N THR A 75 -0.18 9.07 -1.61
CA THR A 75 -0.15 10.10 -0.56
C THR A 75 0.40 9.53 0.73
N ASP A 76 0.76 10.38 1.69
CA ASP A 76 0.91 9.96 3.07
C ASP A 76 -0.47 9.70 3.73
N ALA A 77 -0.46 9.34 5.02
CA ALA A 77 -1.67 9.07 5.79
C ALA A 77 -2.61 10.28 5.95
N HIS A 78 -2.09 11.50 5.77
CA HIS A 78 -2.83 12.77 5.88
C HIS A 78 -3.32 13.30 4.53
N GLY A 79 -2.92 12.67 3.42
CA GLY A 79 -3.34 13.04 2.06
C GLY A 79 -2.36 13.93 1.32
N MET A 80 -1.17 14.20 1.87
CA MET A 80 -0.13 14.93 1.14
C MET A 80 0.40 14.05 0.01
N VAL A 81 0.39 14.56 -1.22
CA VAL A 81 0.89 13.82 -2.39
C VAL A 81 2.39 13.61 -2.26
N VAL A 82 2.81 12.34 -2.20
CA VAL A 82 4.20 11.92 -2.21
C VAL A 82 4.64 11.63 -3.64
N TYR A 83 3.76 11.02 -4.44
CA TYR A 83 3.99 10.75 -5.84
C TYR A 83 2.70 10.76 -6.62
N GLU A 84 2.73 11.29 -7.83
CA GLU A 84 1.63 11.18 -8.80
C GLU A 84 2.20 11.09 -10.20
N GLY A 85 1.68 10.18 -11.01
CA GLY A 85 2.12 10.10 -12.40
C GLY A 85 1.49 8.98 -13.20
N ASN A 86 2.04 8.81 -14.40
CA ASN A 86 1.66 7.77 -15.33
C ASN A 86 2.45 6.49 -15.06
N TYR A 87 1.76 5.37 -15.08
CA TYR A 87 2.26 4.05 -14.79
C TYR A 87 1.93 3.09 -15.93
N LEU A 88 2.82 2.12 -16.09
CA LEU A 88 2.64 0.97 -16.96
C LEU A 88 3.13 -0.29 -16.23
N PRO A 89 2.62 -1.47 -16.58
CA PRO A 89 3.21 -2.72 -16.15
C PRO A 89 4.66 -2.80 -16.61
N VAL A 90 5.57 -3.31 -15.77
CA VAL A 90 6.97 -3.46 -16.17
C VAL A 90 7.14 -4.32 -17.43
N ASP A 91 6.26 -5.33 -17.59
CA ASP A 91 6.27 -6.32 -18.65
C ASP A 91 5.52 -5.92 -19.93
N SER A 92 4.90 -4.73 -19.97
CA SER A 92 3.99 -4.33 -21.06
C SER A 92 4.02 -2.83 -21.32
N SER A 93 3.81 -2.45 -22.58
CA SER A 93 3.61 -1.04 -22.97
C SER A 93 2.14 -0.61 -22.97
N SER A 94 1.22 -1.53 -22.66
CA SER A 94 -0.21 -1.27 -22.56
C SER A 94 -0.68 -1.20 -21.10
N PRO A 95 -1.66 -0.34 -20.78
CA PRO A 95 -2.17 -0.20 -19.43
C PRO A 95 -2.90 -1.46 -18.97
N VAL A 96 -2.94 -1.67 -17.65
CA VAL A 96 -3.80 -2.70 -17.05
C VAL A 96 -5.25 -2.21 -17.12
N PRO A 97 -6.19 -3.02 -17.62
CA PRO A 97 -7.60 -2.63 -17.65
C PRO A 97 -8.17 -2.48 -16.24
N GLU A 98 -9.19 -1.63 -16.09
CA GLU A 98 -9.79 -1.28 -14.80
C GLU A 98 -10.23 -2.52 -14.00
N SER A 99 -10.75 -3.55 -14.67
CA SER A 99 -11.19 -4.82 -14.04
C SER A 99 -10.05 -5.60 -13.35
N GLU A 100 -8.81 -5.36 -13.76
CA GLU A 100 -7.60 -6.01 -13.24
C GLU A 100 -6.75 -5.08 -12.36
N LEU A 101 -7.09 -3.79 -12.29
CA LEU A 101 -6.35 -2.76 -11.56
C LEU A 101 -6.65 -2.82 -10.04
N LYS A 102 -6.42 -3.98 -9.44
CA LYS A 102 -6.64 -4.26 -8.02
C LYS A 102 -5.32 -4.23 -7.29
N ILE A 103 -5.11 -3.20 -6.47
CA ILE A 103 -3.88 -3.04 -5.69
C ILE A 103 -3.83 -4.09 -4.58
N VAL A 104 -2.67 -4.69 -4.38
CA VAL A 104 -2.38 -5.54 -3.21
C VAL A 104 -1.59 -4.73 -2.21
N ALA A 105 -2.10 -4.64 -0.98
CA ALA A 105 -1.33 -4.14 0.14
C ALA A 105 -0.26 -5.19 0.50
N ASP A 106 0.97 -4.96 0.07
CA ASP A 106 2.15 -5.76 0.44
C ASP A 106 2.91 -5.07 1.60
N SER A 107 4.18 -5.37 1.83
CA SER A 107 5.01 -4.65 2.78
C SER A 107 5.30 -3.22 2.31
N PRO A 108 5.21 -2.20 3.19
CA PRO A 108 5.64 -0.82 2.90
C PRO A 108 7.07 -0.70 2.39
N SER A 109 7.95 -1.62 2.80
CA SER A 109 9.35 -1.66 2.36
C SER A 109 9.52 -1.99 0.88
N LYS A 110 8.50 -2.59 0.24
CA LYS A 110 8.51 -2.98 -1.17
C LYS A 110 7.84 -1.96 -2.08
N LEU A 111 7.18 -0.95 -1.51
CA LEU A 111 6.53 0.09 -2.29
C LEU A 111 7.56 0.94 -3.04
N TRP A 112 8.78 1.09 -2.51
CA TRP A 112 9.76 2.05 -3.04
C TRP A 112 10.98 1.33 -3.61
N VAL A 113 11.38 1.72 -4.81
CA VAL A 113 12.66 1.33 -5.42
C VAL A 113 13.42 2.56 -5.87
N ASN A 114 14.73 2.44 -6.05
CA ASN A 114 15.51 3.53 -6.65
C ASN A 114 15.16 3.64 -8.14
N GLY A 115 14.56 4.78 -8.52
CA GLY A 115 14.19 5.13 -9.88
C GLY A 115 15.43 5.42 -10.73
N PRO A 116 15.68 4.66 -11.81
CA PRO A 116 16.87 4.82 -12.63
C PRO A 116 16.93 6.12 -13.45
N VAL A 117 15.79 6.79 -13.72
CA VAL A 117 15.77 8.01 -14.55
C VAL A 117 16.22 9.23 -13.76
N GLU A 118 15.56 9.53 -12.64
CA GLU A 118 15.85 10.71 -11.83
C GLU A 118 16.73 10.40 -10.62
N SER A 119 17.15 9.15 -10.43
CA SER A 119 17.92 8.69 -9.26
C SER A 119 17.22 8.97 -7.92
N SER A 120 15.89 9.05 -7.94
CA SER A 120 15.02 9.30 -6.79
C SER A 120 14.17 8.06 -6.49
N PRO A 121 13.74 7.83 -5.23
CA PRO A 121 12.82 6.74 -4.93
C PRO A 121 11.50 6.90 -5.68
N VAL A 122 11.07 5.84 -6.36
CA VAL A 122 9.79 5.79 -7.09
C VAL A 122 8.89 4.67 -6.57
N PRO A 123 7.55 4.85 -6.57
CA PRO A 123 6.65 3.80 -6.14
C PRO A 123 6.56 2.69 -7.18
N VAL A 124 6.53 1.44 -6.73
CA VAL A 124 6.16 0.26 -7.53
C VAL A 124 4.92 -0.38 -6.90
N ILE A 125 3.88 -0.59 -7.70
CA ILE A 125 2.56 -0.95 -7.20
C ILE A 125 2.21 -2.37 -7.66
N LYS A 126 2.18 -3.30 -6.70
CA LYS A 126 1.84 -4.69 -6.94
C LYS A 126 0.32 -4.84 -7.10
N LEU A 127 -0.08 -5.54 -8.14
CA LEU A 127 -1.48 -5.83 -8.43
C LEU A 127 -1.83 -7.28 -8.10
N ALA A 128 -3.12 -7.53 -7.86
CA ALA A 128 -3.64 -8.85 -7.49
C ALA A 128 -3.48 -9.90 -8.59
N ASN A 129 -3.37 -9.47 -9.85
CA ASN A 129 -3.07 -10.34 -11.00
C ASN A 129 -1.58 -10.70 -11.11
N GLY A 130 -0.74 -10.33 -10.14
CA GLY A 130 0.69 -10.63 -10.13
C GLY A 130 1.52 -9.75 -11.06
N ARG A 131 0.95 -8.64 -11.57
CA ARG A 131 1.67 -7.63 -12.33
C ARG A 131 2.19 -6.53 -11.39
N LEU A 132 3.28 -5.88 -11.82
CA LEU A 132 3.89 -4.76 -11.11
C LEU A 132 3.81 -3.51 -11.97
N LEU A 133 3.09 -2.50 -11.49
CA LEU A 133 3.09 -1.18 -12.12
C LEU A 133 4.31 -0.40 -11.65
N VAL A 134 4.94 0.30 -12.60
CA VAL A 134 6.07 1.19 -12.37
C VAL A 134 5.81 2.51 -13.11
N PRO A 135 6.44 3.63 -12.72
CA PRO A 135 6.31 4.86 -13.48
C PRO A 135 6.72 4.64 -14.94
N SER A 136 5.95 5.19 -15.86
CA SER A 136 6.15 4.97 -17.30
C SER A 136 7.54 5.40 -17.76
N ALA A 137 8.12 6.44 -17.13
CA ALA A 137 9.48 6.91 -17.41
C ALA A 137 10.55 5.88 -17.01
N ASP A 138 10.38 5.21 -15.86
CA ASP A 138 11.33 4.23 -15.33
C ASP A 138 11.11 2.82 -15.87
N ARG A 139 10.00 2.55 -16.58
CA ARG A 139 9.60 1.20 -17.02
C ARG A 139 10.69 0.46 -17.78
N GLY A 140 11.25 1.07 -18.83
CA GLY A 140 12.27 0.45 -19.67
C GLY A 140 13.55 0.12 -18.88
N PRO A 141 14.16 1.11 -18.22
CA PRO A 141 15.33 0.89 -17.38
C PRO A 141 15.11 -0.12 -16.24
N LEU A 142 13.97 -0.09 -15.53
CA LEU A 142 13.65 -1.07 -14.48
C LEU A 142 13.47 -2.48 -15.06
N ALA A 143 12.77 -2.61 -16.19
CA ALA A 143 12.63 -3.90 -16.88
C ALA A 143 13.98 -4.49 -17.27
N GLU A 144 14.93 -3.67 -17.70
CA GLU A 144 16.28 -4.14 -18.05
C GLU A 144 17.10 -4.50 -16.80
N ARG A 145 17.05 -3.66 -15.76
CA ARG A 145 17.69 -3.93 -14.46
C ARG A 145 17.26 -5.29 -13.90
N TRP A 146 15.97 -5.58 -13.92
CA TRP A 146 15.42 -6.83 -13.36
C TRP A 146 15.60 -8.06 -14.26
N LYS A 147 15.98 -7.89 -15.53
CA LYS A 147 16.48 -9.01 -16.33
C LYS A 147 17.91 -9.37 -15.94
N ILE A 148 18.75 -8.36 -15.65
CA ILE A 148 20.15 -8.54 -15.26
C ILE A 148 20.24 -9.10 -13.84
N ASP A 149 19.47 -8.52 -12.92
CA ASP A 149 19.38 -8.95 -11.53
C ASP A 149 17.90 -9.18 -11.15
N PRO A 150 17.38 -10.41 -11.35
CA PRO A 150 15.99 -10.72 -11.04
C PRO A 150 15.72 -10.78 -9.53
N SER A 151 16.77 -10.80 -8.67
CA SER A 151 16.60 -11.01 -7.24
C SER A 151 15.80 -9.89 -6.56
N GLU A 152 16.01 -8.64 -6.97
CA GLU A 152 15.24 -7.49 -6.48
C GLU A 152 13.76 -7.61 -6.87
N TYR A 153 13.48 -7.94 -8.13
CA TYR A 153 12.11 -8.11 -8.62
C TYR A 153 11.40 -9.27 -7.90
N ASP A 154 12.08 -10.39 -7.71
CA ASP A 154 11.52 -11.54 -7.01
C ASP A 154 11.25 -11.25 -5.52
N GLN A 155 12.06 -10.41 -4.88
CA GLN A 155 11.82 -9.93 -3.52
C GLN A 155 10.59 -9.01 -3.44
N ILE A 156 10.42 -8.11 -4.41
CA ILE A 156 9.22 -7.26 -4.52
C ILE A 156 7.97 -8.13 -4.76
N MET A 157 8.11 -9.16 -5.59
CA MET A 157 6.98 -10.00 -6.02
C MET A 157 6.71 -11.22 -5.13
N ASP A 158 7.54 -11.49 -4.13
CA ASP A 158 7.49 -12.70 -3.26
C ASP A 158 7.58 -14.03 -4.03
N ARG A 159 8.45 -14.10 -5.05
CA ARG A 159 8.56 -15.31 -5.89
C ARG A 159 9.55 -16.37 -5.36
N ASN A 160 10.36 -16.03 -4.35
CA ASN A 160 11.43 -16.87 -3.83
C ASN A 160 11.31 -17.20 -2.32
N ASN A 161 10.09 -17.09 -1.74
CA ASN A 161 9.79 -17.46 -0.36
C ASN A 161 9.02 -18.78 -0.28
#